data_AF-A0A354B1K6-F1
#
_entry.id   AF-A0A354B1K6-F1
#
_cell.length_a   1.000
_cell.length_b   1.000
_cell.length_c   1.000
_cell.angle_alpha   90.00
_cell.angle_beta   90.00
_cell.angle_gamma   90.00
#
_symmetry.space_group_name_H-M   'P 1'
#
loop_
_entity.id
_entity.type
_entity.pdbx_description
1 polymer ?
#
loop_
_entity_poly.entity_id
_entity_poly.type
_entity_poly.pdbx_seq_one_letter_code
_entity_poly.pdbx_strand_id
1 'polypeptide(L)'
;MRPTAYQPLHHKYRPQRLDQLVGQEAIAATLGQALRSGRIAPAYLFSGPRGTGKTSSARILARSLNCLASDEPTPEPCGSCELCRAIASGTALDVIEIDAASNTGVDNIREL
;
A
#
# COMPACT_ATOMS: atom_id res chain seq x y z
N MET A 1 -25.57 13.84 15.02
CA MET A 1 -24.32 13.04 14.94
C MET A 1 -24.70 11.71 14.31
N ARG A 2 -24.32 11.44 13.05
CA ARG A 2 -24.58 10.12 12.44
C ARG A 2 -23.73 9.08 13.20
N PRO A 3 -24.30 7.93 13.61
CA PRO A 3 -23.49 6.89 14.23
C PRO A 3 -22.44 6.44 13.22
N THR A 4 -21.18 6.48 13.61
CA THR A 4 -20.07 5.98 12.81
C THR A 4 -20.39 4.53 12.47
N ALA A 5 -20.60 4.22 11.19
CA ALA A 5 -20.92 2.87 10.76
C ALA A 5 -19.88 1.89 11.33
N TYR A 6 -20.33 0.75 11.85
CA TYR A 6 -19.45 -0.27 12.39
C TYR A 6 -18.43 -0.68 11.32
N GLN A 7 -17.15 -0.49 11.63
CA GLN A 7 -16.05 -0.88 10.75
C GLN A 7 -15.34 -2.10 11.35
N PRO A 8 -15.14 -3.19 10.58
CA PRO A 8 -14.40 -4.35 11.05
C PRO A 8 -12.98 -3.98 11.54
N LEU A 9 -12.54 -4.59 12.63
CA LEU A 9 -11.27 -4.25 13.30
C LEU A 9 -10.05 -4.37 12.38
N HIS A 10 -10.04 -5.37 11.49
CA HIS A 10 -8.94 -5.57 10.54
C HIS A 10 -8.83 -4.45 9.49
N HIS A 11 -9.92 -3.73 9.21
CA HIS A 11 -9.87 -2.52 8.40
C HIS A 11 -9.46 -1.30 9.23
N LYS A 12 -10.00 -1.19 10.45
CA LYS A 12 -9.70 -0.07 11.37
C LYS A 12 -8.23 -0.01 11.76
N TYR A 13 -7.60 -1.17 12.02
CA TYR A 13 -6.20 -1.27 12.45
C TYR A 13 -5.25 -1.72 11.34
N ARG A 14 -5.66 -1.57 10.07
CA ARG A 14 -4.75 -1.86 8.96
C ARG A 14 -3.54 -0.91 9.06
N PRO A 15 -2.30 -1.42 9.04
CA PRO A 15 -1.11 -0.58 9.12
C PRO A 15 -1.11 0.50 8.04
N GLN A 16 -0.74 1.72 8.41
CA GLN A 16 -0.69 2.86 7.50
C GLN A 16 0.73 3.22 7.08
N ARG A 17 1.73 2.81 7.86
CA ARG A 17 3.16 3.03 7.62
C ARG A 17 3.95 1.72 7.73
N LEU A 18 5.14 1.69 7.15
CA LEU A 18 5.99 0.48 7.12
C LEU A 18 6.43 0.05 8.52
N ASP A 19 6.72 1.01 9.40
CA ASP A 19 7.10 0.80 10.80
C ASP A 19 5.95 0.25 11.67
N GLN A 20 4.71 0.28 11.18
CA GLN A 20 3.54 -0.29 11.86
C GLN A 20 3.29 -1.76 11.47
N LEU A 21 4.10 -2.34 10.59
CA LEU A 21 4.02 -3.74 10.22
C LEU A 21 4.64 -4.61 11.34
N VAL A 22 3.77 -5.22 12.15
CA VAL A 22 4.19 -6.06 13.29
C VAL A 22 4.95 -7.30 12.80
N GLY A 23 6.16 -7.51 13.31
CA GLY A 23 6.99 -8.69 13.02
C GLY A 23 7.57 -8.72 11.60
N GLN A 24 7.61 -7.58 10.91
CA GLN A 24 8.16 -7.41 9.56
C GLN A 24 9.23 -6.32 9.51
N GLU A 25 10.03 -6.20 10.57
CA GLU A 25 11.02 -5.13 10.76
C GLU A 25 12.06 -5.11 9.64
N ALA A 26 12.51 -6.30 9.19
CA ALA A 26 13.46 -6.41 8.08
C ALA A 26 12.88 -5.88 6.75
N ILE A 27 11.58 -6.12 6.50
CA ILE A 27 10.89 -5.62 5.30
C ILE A 27 10.73 -4.11 5.39
N ALA A 28 10.28 -3.60 6.54
CA ALA A 28 10.13 -2.17 6.78
C ALA A 28 11.46 -1.43 6.62
N ALA A 29 12.56 -1.98 7.15
CA ALA A 29 13.89 -1.42 7.01
C ALA A 29 14.37 -1.41 5.55
N THR A 30 14.20 -2.53 4.84
CA THR A 30 14.64 -2.68 3.45
C THR A 30 13.90 -1.73 2.52
N LEU A 31 12.56 -1.71 2.58
CA LEU A 31 11.74 -0.81 1.77
C LEU A 31 11.97 0.65 2.15
N GLY A 32 12.08 0.94 3.44
CA GLY A 32 12.37 2.29 3.90
C GLY A 32 13.72 2.80 3.38
N GLN A 33 14.72 1.94 3.29
CA GLN A 33 16.01 2.30 2.74
C GLN A 33 15.98 2.47 1.22
N ALA A 34 15.24 1.62 0.50
CA ALA A 34 15.03 1.76 -0.93
C ALA A 34 14.40 3.13 -1.26
N LEU A 35 13.39 3.55 -0.51
CA LEU A 35 12.72 4.85 -0.64
C LEU A 35 13.71 6.00 -0.36
N ARG A 36 14.38 5.99 0.80
CA ARG A 36 15.34 7.05 1.17
C ARG A 36 16.53 7.18 0.21
N SER A 37 16.93 6.10 -0.45
CA SER A 37 18.07 6.12 -1.36
C SER A 37 17.67 6.31 -2.83
N GLY A 38 16.37 6.47 -3.13
CA GLY A 38 15.86 6.53 -4.50
C GLY A 38 16.06 5.24 -5.31
N ARG A 39 16.51 4.15 -4.68
CA ARG A 39 16.79 2.86 -5.34
C ARG A 39 15.55 1.97 -5.33
N ILE A 40 14.56 2.39 -6.10
CA ILE A 40 13.28 1.69 -6.22
C ILE A 40 13.36 0.67 -7.35
N ALA A 41 13.05 -0.59 -7.03
CA ALA A 41 12.99 -1.65 -8.04
C ALA A 41 11.72 -1.50 -8.89
N PRO A 42 11.73 -1.91 -10.17
CA PRO A 42 10.55 -1.83 -11.04
C PRO A 42 9.45 -2.82 -10.64
N ALA A 43 9.79 -3.86 -9.86
CA ALA A 43 8.84 -4.88 -9.43
C ALA A 43 9.17 -5.39 -8.02
N TYR A 44 8.12 -5.62 -7.23
CA TYR A 44 8.20 -6.19 -5.89
C TYR A 44 7.22 -7.37 -5.76
N LEU A 45 7.72 -8.51 -5.29
CA LEU A 45 6.90 -9.68 -4.96
C LEU A 45 6.76 -9.82 -3.45
N PHE A 46 5.56 -9.58 -2.93
CA PHE A 46 5.23 -9.86 -1.53
C PHE A 46 4.68 -11.28 -1.41
N SER A 47 5.38 -12.15 -0.69
CA SER A 47 4.99 -13.56 -0.51
C SER A 47 4.74 -13.91 0.96
N GLY A 48 3.99 -14.99 1.20
CA GLY A 48 3.69 -15.50 2.54
C GLY A 48 2.21 -15.82 2.80
N PRO A 49 1.89 -16.42 3.96
CA PRO A 49 0.54 -16.85 4.34
C PRO A 49 -0.52 -15.73 4.31
N ARG A 50 -1.82 -16.09 4.26
CA ARG A 50 -2.91 -15.10 4.35
C ARG A 50 -2.81 -14.33 5.68
N GLY A 51 -3.08 -13.02 5.63
CA GLY A 51 -3.06 -12.15 6.82
C GLY A 51 -1.69 -11.58 7.22
N THR A 52 -0.57 -11.97 6.58
CA THR A 52 0.77 -11.47 6.94
C THR A 52 1.11 -10.05 6.45
N GLY A 53 0.12 -9.28 6.00
CA GLY A 53 0.32 -7.89 5.61
C GLY A 53 0.73 -7.63 4.16
N LYS A 54 0.84 -8.64 3.28
CA LYS A 54 1.24 -8.47 1.86
C LYS A 54 0.57 -7.30 1.12
N THR A 55 -0.76 -7.30 1.04
CA THR A 55 -1.52 -6.22 0.38
C THR A 55 -1.37 -4.88 1.12
N SER A 56 -1.25 -4.92 2.45
CA SER A 56 -1.03 -3.70 3.23
C SER A 56 0.33 -3.09 2.91
N SER A 57 1.40 -3.90 2.85
CA SER A 57 2.74 -3.45 2.47
C SER A 57 2.77 -2.86 1.07
N ALA A 58 2.10 -3.49 0.09
CA ALA A 58 1.97 -2.96 -1.27
C ALA A 58 1.28 -1.59 -1.30
N ARG A 59 0.15 -1.43 -0.59
CA ARG A 59 -0.56 -0.14 -0.50
C ARG A 59 0.26 0.94 0.22
N ILE A 60 0.98 0.58 1.29
CA ILE A 60 1.87 1.51 2.00
C ILE A 60 2.97 1.97 1.05
N LEU A 61 3.60 1.06 0.31
CA LEU A 61 4.64 1.39 -0.67
C LEU A 61 4.09 2.30 -1.78
N ALA A 62 2.90 2.00 -2.31
CA ALA A 62 2.25 2.87 -3.29
C ALA A 62 2.04 4.30 -2.76
N ARG A 63 1.62 4.46 -1.50
CA ARG A 63 1.51 5.79 -0.88
C ARG A 63 2.87 6.45 -0.68
N SER A 64 3.87 5.69 -0.25
CA SER A 64 5.24 6.17 -0.07
C SER A 64 5.84 6.73 -1.35
N LEU A 65 5.54 6.11 -2.49
CA LEU A 65 5.99 6.56 -3.82
C LEU A 65 5.24 7.80 -4.32
N ASN A 66 3.98 7.99 -3.92
CA ASN A 66 3.06 8.97 -4.49
C ASN A 66 2.61 10.06 -3.49
N CYS A 67 3.30 10.23 -2.37
CA CYS A 67 2.86 11.14 -1.32
C CYS A 67 3.11 12.61 -1.72
N LEU A 68 2.05 13.40 -1.91
CA LEU A 68 2.15 14.82 -2.29
C LEU A 68 2.73 15.75 -1.22
N ALA A 69 2.91 15.26 0.01
CA ALA A 69 3.53 16.02 1.10
C ALA A 69 5.07 15.96 1.07
N SER A 70 5.65 15.28 0.08
CA SER A 70 7.09 15.12 -0.12
C SER A 70 7.37 15.23 -1.61
N ASP A 71 8.43 15.94 -2.00
CA ASP A 71 8.83 16.06 -3.41
C ASP A 71 9.50 14.77 -3.92
N GLU A 72 9.99 13.93 -3.00
CA GLU A 72 10.61 12.64 -3.29
C GLU A 72 9.88 11.47 -2.59
N PRO A 73 10.04 10.22 -3.07
CA PRO A 73 9.53 9.04 -2.40
C PRO A 73 9.95 8.96 -0.92
N THR A 74 8.99 8.73 -0.03
CA THR A 74 9.21 8.79 1.42
C THR A 74 8.82 7.50 2.13
N PRO A 75 9.64 7.00 3.08
CA PRO A 75 9.22 5.90 3.98
C PRO A 75 8.05 6.28 4.89
N GLU A 76 7.74 7.56 5.00
CA GLU A 76 6.75 8.14 5.90
C GLU A 76 5.65 8.88 5.13
N PRO A 77 4.74 8.17 4.44
CA PRO A 77 3.65 8.84 3.73
C PRO A 77 2.73 9.53 4.74
N CYS A 78 2.27 10.74 4.42
CA CYS A 78 1.54 11.59 5.39
C CYS A 78 0.15 11.05 5.76
N GLY A 79 -0.45 10.22 4.91
CA GLY A 79 -1.78 9.65 5.13
C GLY A 79 -2.95 10.62 4.97
N SER A 80 -2.70 11.92 4.79
CA SER A 80 -3.72 12.97 4.76
C SER A 80 -3.86 13.70 3.42
N CYS A 81 -2.82 13.68 2.57
CA CYS A 81 -2.91 14.26 1.24
C CYS A 81 -3.93 13.52 0.36
N GLU A 82 -4.38 14.18 -0.71
CA GLU A 82 -5.39 13.62 -1.63
C GLU A 82 -4.99 12.24 -2.15
N LEU A 83 -3.75 12.09 -2.63
CA LEU A 83 -3.28 10.83 -3.21
C LEU A 83 -3.13 9.72 -2.14
N CYS A 84 -2.65 10.04 -0.94
CA CYS A 84 -2.61 9.09 0.17
C CYS A 84 -4.02 8.59 0.56
N ARG A 85 -5.01 9.48 0.58
CA ARG A 85 -6.40 9.12 0.88
C ARG A 85 -7.01 8.29 -0.24
N ALA A 86 -6.81 8.69 -1.50
CA ALA A 86 -7.31 7.98 -2.67
C ALA A 86 -6.73 6.56 -2.77
N ILE A 87 -5.44 6.37 -2.50
CA ILE A 87 -4.81 5.03 -2.47
C ILE A 87 -5.37 4.20 -1.31
N ALA A 88 -5.61 4.81 -0.14
CA ALA A 88 -6.19 4.12 1.00
C ALA A 88 -7.63 3.61 0.71
N SER A 89 -8.43 4.40 -0.02
CA SER A 89 -9.78 4.05 -0.46
C SER A 89 -9.83 3.18 -1.72
N GLY A 90 -8.71 2.98 -2.42
CA GLY A 90 -8.67 2.24 -3.68
C GLY A 90 -9.29 3.00 -4.86
N THR A 91 -9.31 4.33 -4.80
CA THR A 91 -9.90 5.22 -5.82
C THR A 91 -8.86 6.10 -6.50
N ALA A 92 -7.58 5.80 -6.33
CA ALA A 92 -6.49 6.53 -6.98
C ALA A 92 -6.41 6.14 -8.46
N LEU A 93 -6.35 7.14 -9.34
CA LEU A 93 -6.30 6.94 -10.78
C LEU A 93 -5.01 6.22 -11.21
N ASP A 94 -3.89 6.62 -10.63
CA ASP A 94 -2.56 6.10 -10.98
C ASP A 94 -2.20 4.79 -10.24
N VAL A 95 -3.10 4.25 -9.43
CA VAL A 95 -2.86 3.01 -8.67
C VAL A 95 -4.00 2.03 -8.92
N ILE A 96 -3.71 1.05 -9.76
CA ILE A 96 -4.66 -0.01 -10.14
C ILE A 96 -4.41 -1.22 -9.25
N GLU A 97 -5.42 -1.60 -8.46
CA GLU A 97 -5.40 -2.82 -7.64
C GLU A 97 -6.23 -3.91 -8.33
N ILE A 98 -5.57 -4.99 -8.76
CA ILE A 98 -6.20 -6.09 -9.48
C ILE A 98 -6.21 -7.32 -8.57
N ASP A 99 -7.41 -7.84 -8.29
CA ASP A 99 -7.54 -9.15 -7.65
C ASP A 99 -7.46 -10.26 -8.70
N ALA A 100 -6.29 -10.89 -8.79
CA ALA A 100 -6.05 -12.00 -9.71
C ALA A 100 -6.90 -13.25 -9.38
N ALA A 101 -7.37 -13.42 -8.13
CA ALA A 101 -8.25 -14.54 -7.78
C ALA A 101 -9.65 -14.36 -8.38
N SER A 102 -10.07 -13.11 -8.62
CA SER A 102 -11.33 -12.78 -9.30
C SER A 102 -11.17 -12.52 -10.79
N ASN A 103 -9.95 -12.22 -11.26
CA ASN A 103 -9.61 -11.95 -12.66
C ASN A 103 -8.65 -13.01 -13.21
N THR A 104 -9.12 -14.25 -13.35
CA THR A 104 -8.29 -15.43 -13.64
C THR A 104 -7.93 -15.61 -15.13
N GLY A 105 -8.58 -14.86 -16.03
CA GLY A 105 -8.30 -14.91 -17.47
C GLY A 105 -7.01 -14.16 -17.84
N VAL A 106 -6.18 -14.76 -18.69
CA VAL A 106 -4.97 -14.11 -19.24
C VAL A 106 -5.35 -12.87 -20.07
N ASP A 107 -6.50 -12.92 -20.73
CA ASP A 107 -6.99 -11.81 -21.56
C ASP A 107 -7.42 -10.60 -20.72
N ASN A 108 -7.96 -10.82 -19.51
CA ASN A 108 -8.34 -9.74 -18.60
C ASN A 108 -7.13 -8.88 -18.19
N ILE A 109 -5.92 -9.45 -18.19
CA ILE A 109 -4.68 -8.73 -17.85
C ILE A 109 -4.13 -7.95 -19.06
N ARG A 110 -4.49 -8.33 -20.30
CA ARG A 110 -3.97 -7.73 -21.53
C ARG A 110 -4.73 -6.47 -21.98
N GLU A 111 -5.98 -6.32 -21.55
CA GLU A 111 -6.86 -5.19 -21.92
C GLU A 111 -6.75 -3.98 -20.97
N LEU A 112 -5.82 -4.04 -20.00
CA LEU A 112 -5.59 -3.03 -18.95
C LEU A 112 -4.53 -1.99 -19.34
#